data_AF-A0A926ZKD7-F1
#
_entry.id   AF-A0A926ZKD7-F1
#
_cell.length_a   1.000
_cell.length_b   1.000
_cell.length_c   1.000
_cell.angle_alpha   90.00
_cell.angle_beta   90.00
_cell.angle_gamma   90.00
#
_symmetry.space_group_name_H-M   'P 1'
#
loop_
_entity.id
_entity.type
_entity.pdbx_description
1 polymer ?
#
loop_
_entity_poly.entity_id
_entity_poly.type
_entity_poly.pdbx_seq_one_letter_code
_entity_poly.pdbx_strand_id
1 'polypeptide(L)' 'GQVWEQVPYNPQLHQADVNDIAEGELVFVRFVGYKNGSRILCPAKVSRTRPFN' A
#
# COMPACT_ATOMS: atom_id res chain seq x y z
N GLY A 1 -1.23 -3.62 -9.34
CA GLY A 1 -2.25 -3.60 -8.27
C GLY A 1 -2.78 -4.99 -8.02
N GLN A 2 -1.99 -5.83 -7.36
CA GLN A 2 -2.34 -7.20 -6.98
C GLN A 2 -2.01 -7.41 -5.50
N VAL A 3 -2.71 -8.31 -4.83
CA VAL A 3 -2.37 -8.68 -3.45
C VAL A 3 -0.99 -9.33 -3.44
N TRP A 4 -0.16 -8.97 -2.46
CA TRP A 4 1.24 -9.37 -2.29
C TRP A 4 2.24 -8.82 -3.31
N GLU A 5 1.79 -7.96 -4.23
CA GLU A 5 2.71 -7.15 -5.04
C GLU A 5 3.55 -6.26 -4.13
N GLN A 6 4.85 -6.20 -4.40
CA GLN A 6 5.76 -5.29 -3.71
C GLN A 6 5.87 -3.99 -4.50
N VAL A 7 5.63 -2.86 -3.85
CA VAL A 7 5.62 -1.53 -4.46
C VAL A 7 6.31 -0.50 -3.55
N PRO A 8 6.87 0.58 -4.10
CA PRO A 8 7.32 1.71 -3.28
C PRO A 8 6.13 2.34 -2.53
N TYR A 9 6.32 2.65 -1.25
CA TYR A 9 5.32 3.32 -0.44
C TYR A 9 5.07 4.74 -0.96
N ASN A 10 3.80 5.07 -1.17
CA ASN A 10 3.36 6.41 -1.52
C ASN A 10 2.20 6.78 -0.59
N PRO A 11 2.36 7.72 0.35
CA PRO A 11 1.32 8.07 1.33
C PRO A 11 0.06 8.70 0.69
N GLN A 12 0.12 9.13 -0.57
CA GLN A 12 -1.06 9.60 -1.31
C GLN A 12 -1.91 8.45 -1.87
N LEU A 13 -1.32 7.27 -2.06
CA LEU A 13 -1.98 6.09 -2.66
C LEU A 13 -2.22 4.97 -1.64
N HIS A 14 -1.39 4.91 -0.61
CA HIS A 14 -1.29 3.79 0.31
C HIS A 14 -1.65 4.20 1.74
N GLN A 15 -2.31 3.29 2.44
CA GLN A 15 -2.50 3.33 3.87
C GLN A 15 -1.61 2.25 4.50
N ALA A 16 -0.55 2.68 5.18
CA ALA A 16 0.33 1.77 5.92
C ALA A 16 -0.36 1.20 7.17
N ASP A 17 0.06 0.01 7.59
CA ASP A 17 -0.33 -0.62 8.85
C ASP A 17 0.42 -0.07 10.07
N VAL A 18 1.52 0.62 9.85
CA VAL A 18 2.35 1.32 10.85
C VAL A 18 2.70 2.72 10.37
N ASN A 19 3.00 3.63 11.30
CA ASN A 19 3.23 5.05 11.00
C ASN A 19 4.68 5.38 10.60
N ASP A 20 5.60 4.42 10.67
CA ASP A 20 7.05 4.62 10.51
C ASP A 20 7.59 4.17 9.15
N ILE A 21 6.75 4.19 8.11
CA ILE A 21 7.17 3.86 6.74
C ILE A 21 7.52 5.15 5.99
N ALA A 22 8.78 5.29 5.56
CA ALA A 22 9.20 6.40 4.72
C ALA A 22 8.70 6.24 3.27
N GLU A 23 8.41 7.36 2.61
CA GLU A 23 8.06 7.39 1.19
C GLU A 23 9.17 6.73 0.36
N GLY A 24 8.78 5.84 -0.56
CA GLY A 24 9.70 5.04 -1.37
C GLY A 24 10.13 3.70 -0.76
N GLU A 25 9.92 3.44 0.54
CA GLU A 25 10.19 2.13 1.14
C GLU A 25 9.36 1.03 0.46
N LEU A 26 9.94 -0.15 0.25
CA LEU A 26 9.22 -1.27 -0.34
C LEU A 26 8.23 -1.88 0.65
N VAL A 27 6.97 -1.94 0.23
CA VAL A 27 5.84 -2.47 1.01
C VAL A 27 5.03 -3.46 0.17
N PHE A 28 4.32 -4.36 0.84
CA PHE A 28 3.43 -5.33 0.21
C PHE A 28 1.99 -4.83 0.20
N VAL A 29 1.29 -4.98 -0.93
CA VAL A 29 -0.15 -4.72 -1.02
C VAL A 29 -0.92 -5.81 -0.28
N ARG A 30 -1.59 -5.44 0.80
CA ARG A 30 -2.51 -6.30 1.58
C ARG A 30 -3.90 -6.32 0.99
N PHE A 31 -4.37 -5.15 0.58
CA PHE A 31 -5.67 -4.96 -0.03
C PHE A 31 -5.54 -3.95 -1.16
N VAL A 32 -6.11 -4.27 -2.32
CA VAL A 32 -6.07 -3.39 -3.49
C VAL A 32 -6.96 -2.16 -3.24
N GLY A 33 -6.43 -0.98 -3.52
CA GLY A 33 -7.17 0.28 -3.47
C GLY A 33 -7.92 0.59 -4.77
N TYR A 34 -8.80 1.57 -4.73
CA TYR A 34 -9.60 2.01 -5.87
C TYR A 34 -9.48 3.51 -6.09
N LYS A 35 -9.45 3.90 -7.36
CA LYS A 35 -9.50 5.30 -7.78
C LYS A 35 -10.41 5.48 -8.98
N ASN A 36 -11.00 6.66 -9.12
CA ASN A 36 -11.70 7.09 -10.32
C ASN A 36 -10.94 8.29 -10.91
N GLY A 37 -10.22 8.07 -12.00
CA GLY A 37 -9.29 9.06 -12.55
C GLY A 37 -8.17 9.40 -11.57
N SER A 38 -8.14 10.67 -11.13
CA SER A 38 -7.21 11.18 -10.11
C SER A 38 -7.77 11.09 -8.68
N ARG A 39 -9.06 10.82 -8.50
CA ARG A 39 -9.70 10.76 -7.18
C ARG A 39 -9.46 9.38 -6.55
N ILE A 40 -8.80 9.35 -5.40
CA ILE A 40 -8.73 8.16 -4.55
C ILE A 40 -10.09 7.91 -3.93
N LEU A 41 -10.64 6.72 -4.14
CA LEU A 41 -11.88 6.25 -3.49
C LEU A 41 -11.55 5.47 -2.23
N CYS A 42 -10.51 4.63 -2.29
CA CYS A 42 -10.00 3.85 -1.18
C CYS A 42 -8.49 3.62 -1.38
N PRO A 43 -7.61 4.00 -0.42
CA PRO A 43 -6.19 3.73 -0.54
C PRO A 43 -5.92 2.22 -0.50
N ALA A 44 -4.85 1.77 -1.17
CA ALA A 44 -4.40 0.39 -0.99
C ALA A 44 -3.82 0.24 0.42
N LYS A 45 -4.17 -0.84 1.13
CA LYS A 45 -3.57 -1.11 2.44
C LYS A 45 -2.27 -1.86 2.23
N VAL A 46 -1.22 -1.43 2.89
CA VAL A 46 0.13 -1.97 2.70
C VAL A 46 0.80 -2.29 4.03
N SER A 47 1.76 -3.21 4.00
CA SER A 47 2.59 -3.55 5.16
C SER A 47 4.04 -3.79 4.75
N ARG A 48 4.98 -3.51 5.66
CA ARG A 48 6.42 -3.80 5.42
C ARG A 48 6.68 -5.30 5.33
N THR A 49 5.91 -6.11 6.06
CA THR A 49 6.07 -7.56 6.12
C THR A 49 4.88 -8.30 5.51
N ARG A 50 5.15 -9.49 4.96
CA ARG A 50 4.12 -10.49 4.65
C ARG A 50 3.78 -11.25 5.93
N PRO A 51 2.54 -11.74 6.09
CA PRO A 51 2.26 -12.70 7.14
C PRO A 51 3.09 -13.95 6.83
N PHE A 52 3.83 -14.44 7.81
CA PHE A 52 4.50 -15.72 7.70
C PHE A 52 3.44 -16.83 7.74
N ASN A 53 3.62 -17.87 6.92
CA ASN A 53 2.98 -19.17 7.14
C ASN A 53 3.72 -19.90 8.25
#